data_AF-A0A3L7PJD5-F1
#
_entry.id   AF-A0A3L7PJD5-F1
#
_cell.length_a   1.000
_cell.length_b   1.000
_cell.length_c   1.000
_cell.angle_alpha   90.00
_cell.angle_beta   90.00
_cell.angle_gamma   90.00
#
_symmetry.space_group_name_H-M   'P 1'
#
loop_
_entity.id
_entity.type
_entity.pdbx_description
1 polymer ?
#
loop_
_entity_poly.entity_id
_entity_poly.type
_entity_poly.pdbx_seq_one_letter_code
_entity_poly.pdbx_strand_id
1 'polypeptide(L)'
;MAQGESLGQAIADESRSALDAYVREGARQMLQRALECEVNAFLAEYADRADKRGRKQVVRNGYLPARTIMTGAGPLEIEQPRVRDKSRRVDERVVFTSAILPPYLRKSRSVEELIPWLYLKGISTGDFPEALQALLGQDAKGFSPNVVVRLKERWGQEYEEWSRRDLSGEEFIYVWADGIHVNVRLEDEGNQKQCLLVLMGATAEGRKELIAVIDGVRESKQSWQELLLDFKQRGLSKPPKLAVGDGALGFWAALREVYPTTKEQRCWVHNTANVLNKMPKALQAKAKSDLHQIWLAETRDAAIKAFDHFLEKYGAKYGAKYEAACSCLSKDRDALLAFYDFPAEHWGHLRTTNPIKSTFATVRLRHRRTKGSGSRKDSLTMMFKLAQSASRRWRRLNGHHQLGLVLEGRIFADGVMQNAA
;
A
#
# COMPACT_ATOMS: atom_id res chain seq x y z
N MET A 1 -25.15 29.78 5.25
CA MET A 1 -23.69 29.75 5.00
C MET A 1 -22.88 30.62 5.98
N ALA A 2 -23.37 30.91 7.21
CA ALA A 2 -22.68 31.83 8.14
C ALA A 2 -22.37 31.24 9.53
N GLN A 3 -22.62 29.94 9.76
CA GLN A 3 -22.40 29.28 11.08
C GLN A 3 -21.21 28.31 11.09
N GLY A 4 -20.57 28.06 9.94
CA GLY A 4 -19.38 27.19 9.85
C GLY A 4 -18.05 27.92 10.02
N GLU A 5 -18.01 29.21 9.71
CA GLU A 5 -16.78 30.02 9.79
C GLU A 5 -16.42 30.42 11.24
N SER A 6 -17.41 30.51 12.15
CA SER A 6 -17.15 30.96 13.53
C SER A 6 -16.58 29.89 14.45
N LEU A 7 -16.83 28.60 14.20
CA LEU A 7 -16.31 27.51 15.04
C LEU A 7 -14.80 27.30 14.82
N GLY A 8 -14.33 27.45 13.57
CA GLY A 8 -12.92 27.34 13.22
C GLY A 8 -12.06 28.49 13.75
N GLN A 9 -12.61 29.71 13.80
CA GLN A 9 -11.93 30.87 14.38
C GLN A 9 -11.94 30.88 15.91
N ALA A 10 -13.05 30.45 16.54
CA ALA A 10 -13.14 30.40 18.00
C ALA A 10 -12.22 29.32 18.62
N ILE A 11 -12.00 28.19 17.95
CA ILE A 11 -11.05 27.16 18.40
C ILE A 11 -9.60 27.57 18.13
N ALA A 12 -9.34 28.43 17.15
CA ALA A 12 -7.98 28.78 16.73
C ALA A 12 -7.32 29.84 17.62
N ASP A 13 -8.08 30.69 18.32
CA ASP A 13 -7.54 31.76 19.18
C ASP A 13 -7.26 31.30 20.64
N GLU A 14 -7.86 30.20 21.09
CA GLU A 14 -7.56 29.55 22.38
C GLU A 14 -6.42 28.49 22.29
N SER A 15 -5.84 28.27 21.11
CA SER A 15 -5.00 27.08 20.81
C SER A 15 -3.48 27.27 20.89
N ARG A 16 -2.98 28.03 21.86
CA ARG A 16 -1.69 27.65 22.45
C ARG A 16 -1.88 27.56 23.95
N SER A 17 -1.92 26.33 24.44
CA SER A 17 -1.65 26.11 25.85
C SER A 17 -0.31 26.79 26.16
N ALA A 18 -0.17 27.42 27.33
CA ALA A 18 1.11 28.02 27.74
C ALA A 18 2.27 27.01 27.57
N LEU A 19 1.98 25.72 27.76
CA LEU A 19 2.88 24.60 27.50
C LEU A 19 3.46 24.61 26.06
N ASP A 20 2.64 24.76 25.02
CA ASP A 20 3.11 24.72 23.63
C ASP A 20 4.02 25.91 23.30
N ALA A 21 3.74 27.07 23.88
CA ALA A 21 4.60 28.25 23.77
C ALA A 21 5.96 28.02 24.45
N TYR A 22 5.96 27.46 25.67
CA TYR A 22 7.20 27.12 26.38
C TYR A 22 8.03 26.05 25.64
N VAL A 23 7.39 25.00 25.14
CA VAL A 23 8.07 23.94 24.37
C VAL A 23 8.71 24.53 23.12
N ARG A 24 8.01 25.40 22.39
CA ARG A 24 8.53 26.03 21.18
C ARG A 24 9.70 26.95 21.45
N GLU A 25 9.60 27.80 22.46
CA GLU A 25 10.69 28.71 22.82
C GLU A 25 11.90 27.94 23.35
N GLY A 26 11.69 26.92 24.18
CA GLY A 26 12.74 26.02 24.63
C GLY A 26 13.44 25.33 23.45
N ALA A 27 12.68 24.77 22.51
CA ALA A 27 13.22 24.15 21.30
C ALA A 27 14.02 25.13 20.44
N ARG A 28 13.53 26.37 20.27
CA ARG A 28 14.25 27.43 19.54
C ARG A 28 15.59 27.75 20.19
N GLN A 29 15.61 27.97 21.50
CA GLN A 29 16.83 28.28 22.25
C GLN A 29 17.83 27.13 22.22
N MET A 30 17.37 25.88 22.40
CA MET A 30 18.21 24.69 22.33
C MET A 30 18.82 24.53 20.94
N LEU A 31 18.05 24.70 19.87
CA LEU A 31 18.55 24.62 18.50
C LEU A 31 19.55 25.73 18.20
N GLN A 32 19.26 26.97 18.60
CA GLN A 32 20.20 28.08 18.47
C GLN A 32 21.52 27.76 19.19
N ARG A 33 21.45 27.27 20.43
CA ARG A 33 22.64 26.90 21.21
C ARG A 33 23.41 25.74 20.58
N ALA A 34 22.74 24.77 19.98
CA ALA A 34 23.41 23.67 19.30
C ALA A 34 24.21 24.17 18.08
N LEU A 35 23.65 25.11 17.31
CA LEU A 35 24.36 25.75 16.18
C LEU A 35 25.55 26.60 16.64
N GLU A 36 25.42 27.28 17.77
CA GLU A 36 26.53 27.98 18.42
C GLU A 36 27.67 27.03 18.77
N CYS A 37 27.34 25.90 19.40
CA CYS A 37 28.30 24.88 19.79
C CYS A 37 28.99 24.25 18.56
N GLU A 38 28.24 23.95 17.50
CA GLU A 38 28.78 23.40 16.26
C GLU A 38 29.81 24.34 15.61
N VAL A 39 29.49 25.63 15.55
CA VAL A 39 30.42 26.64 15.01
C VAL A 39 31.64 26.83 15.91
N ASN A 40 31.46 26.83 17.22
CA ASN A 40 32.59 26.94 18.16
C ASN A 40 33.52 25.72 18.07
N ALA A 41 32.97 24.51 17.91
CA ALA A 41 33.74 23.29 17.70
C ALA A 41 34.54 23.38 16.38
N PHE A 42 33.90 23.83 15.29
CA PHE A 42 34.58 24.05 14.01
C PHE A 42 35.70 25.09 14.14
N LEU A 43 35.47 26.22 14.81
CA LEU A 43 36.51 27.24 15.02
C LEU A 43 37.68 26.73 15.88
N ALA A 44 37.42 25.81 16.81
CA ALA A 44 38.45 25.18 17.64
C ALA A 44 39.32 24.22 16.82
N GLU A 45 38.73 23.45 15.89
CA GLU A 45 39.45 22.56 14.96
C GLU A 45 40.47 23.32 14.11
N TYR A 46 40.17 24.57 13.73
CA TYR A 46 41.05 25.42 12.92
C TYR A 46 41.76 26.52 13.72
N ALA A 47 41.85 26.37 15.05
CA ALA A 47 42.43 27.41 15.92
C ALA A 47 43.91 27.69 15.62
N ASP A 48 44.66 26.68 15.17
CA ASP A 48 46.09 26.76 14.86
C ASP A 48 46.37 27.46 13.51
N ARG A 49 45.34 27.68 12.68
CA ARG A 49 45.49 28.41 11.42
C ARG A 49 45.56 29.91 11.67
N ALA A 50 46.78 30.41 11.77
CA ALA A 50 47.07 31.83 11.92
C ALA A 50 47.90 32.39 10.75
N ASP A 51 47.73 33.68 10.45
CA ASP A 51 48.61 34.37 9.51
C ASP A 51 50.00 34.62 10.11
N LYS A 52 50.92 35.14 9.29
CA LYS A 52 52.29 35.51 9.72
C LYS A 52 52.33 36.55 10.86
N ARG A 53 51.20 37.16 11.22
CA ARG A 53 51.03 38.13 12.31
C ARG A 53 50.29 37.53 13.50
N GLY A 54 50.09 36.21 13.53
CA GLY A 54 49.41 35.49 14.62
C GLY A 54 47.89 35.66 14.63
N ARG A 55 47.28 36.22 13.57
CA ARG A 55 45.83 36.42 13.52
C ARG A 55 45.15 35.16 12.99
N LYS A 56 44.12 34.67 13.69
CA LYS A 56 43.31 33.53 13.24
C LYS A 56 42.76 33.78 11.82
N GLN A 57 42.97 32.82 10.93
CA GLN A 57 42.50 32.89 9.54
C GLN A 57 41.03 32.49 9.43
N VAL A 58 40.60 31.48 10.19
CA VAL A 58 39.20 31.05 10.27
C VAL A 58 38.54 31.77 11.44
N VAL A 59 37.56 32.62 11.14
CA VAL A 59 36.90 33.46 12.15
C VAL A 59 35.39 33.45 12.01
N ARG A 60 34.71 33.70 13.13
CA ARG A 60 33.28 34.01 13.12
C ARG A 60 33.02 35.30 12.37
N ASN A 61 31.93 35.35 11.59
CA ASN A 61 31.59 36.49 10.74
C ASN A 61 30.08 36.75 10.73
N GLY A 62 29.51 36.94 11.94
CA GLY A 62 28.09 37.22 12.15
C GLY A 62 27.21 36.00 11.92
N TYR A 63 25.98 36.26 11.47
CA TYR A 63 24.96 35.26 11.20
C TYR A 63 24.48 35.34 9.75
N LEU A 64 23.93 34.24 9.25
CA LEU A 64 23.07 34.28 8.08
C LEU A 64 21.72 34.91 8.46
N PRO A 65 20.95 35.45 7.49
CA PRO A 65 19.61 35.94 7.74
C PRO A 65 18.77 34.91 8.50
N ALA A 66 17.94 35.38 9.43
CA ALA A 66 17.02 34.55 10.17
C ALA A 66 16.15 33.72 9.23
N ARG A 67 15.96 32.45 9.58
CA ARG A 67 15.14 31.50 8.82
C ARG A 67 14.18 30.80 9.75
N THR A 68 12.92 30.75 9.34
CA THR A 68 11.92 29.91 9.98
C THR A 68 12.08 28.45 9.53
N ILE A 69 12.25 27.56 10.49
CA ILE A 69 12.33 26.11 10.32
C ILE A 69 11.08 25.47 10.92
N MET A 70 10.34 24.71 10.12
CA MET A 70 9.16 23.99 10.61
C MET A 70 9.56 22.70 11.31
N THR A 71 9.18 22.54 12.59
CA THR A 71 9.46 21.35 13.39
C THR A 71 8.18 20.79 14.00
N GLY A 72 8.27 19.66 14.73
CA GLY A 72 7.14 19.13 15.50
C GLY A 72 6.67 20.08 16.63
N ALA A 73 7.51 21.00 17.10
CA ALA A 73 7.13 22.05 18.06
C ALA A 73 6.50 23.29 17.39
N GLY A 74 6.39 23.27 16.06
CA GLY A 74 5.96 24.41 15.23
C GLY A 74 7.13 25.14 14.57
N PRO A 75 6.87 26.34 14.00
CA PRO A 75 7.88 27.18 13.37
C PRO A 75 8.87 27.75 14.39
N LEU A 76 10.16 27.55 14.14
CA LEU A 76 11.26 28.09 14.94
C LEU A 76 12.05 29.10 14.10
N GLU A 77 12.19 30.32 14.57
CA GLU A 77 13.06 31.33 13.95
C GLU A 77 14.49 31.19 14.46
N ILE A 78 15.43 30.94 13.56
CA ILE A 78 16.82 30.59 13.87
C ILE A 78 17.78 31.41 13.02
N GLU A 79 18.86 31.88 13.64
CA GLU A 79 19.97 32.57 12.99
C GLU A 79 21.20 31.66 13.00
N GLN A 80 21.57 31.12 11.83
CA GLN A 80 22.74 30.25 11.75
C GLN A 80 24.03 31.07 11.82
N PRO A 81 24.95 30.80 12.76
CA PRO A 81 26.22 31.52 12.81
C PRO A 81 27.07 31.21 11.58
N ARG A 82 27.83 32.22 11.14
CA ARG A 82 28.65 32.16 9.94
C ARG A 82 30.13 32.14 10.31
N VAL A 83 30.87 31.31 9.58
CA VAL A 83 32.33 31.29 9.59
C VAL A 83 32.85 31.87 8.28
N ARG A 84 33.98 32.58 8.36
CA ARG A 84 34.73 33.08 7.21
C ARG A 84 36.19 32.69 7.36
N ASP A 85 36.71 32.01 6.36
CA ASP A 85 38.15 31.84 6.17
C ASP A 85 38.73 33.04 5.42
N LYS A 86 39.73 33.70 6.00
CA LYS A 86 40.43 34.88 5.49
C LYS A 86 41.72 34.53 4.74
N SER A 87 42.01 33.26 4.50
CA SER A 87 43.18 32.81 3.74
C SER A 87 43.22 33.49 2.36
N ARG A 88 44.41 33.94 1.96
CA ARG A 88 44.61 34.71 0.71
C ARG A 88 44.30 33.86 -0.51
N ARG A 89 44.74 32.60 -0.48
CA ARG A 89 44.52 31.60 -1.51
C ARG A 89 43.17 30.94 -1.32
N VAL A 90 42.36 30.90 -2.38
CA VAL A 90 40.98 30.40 -2.33
C VAL A 90 40.97 28.87 -2.18
N ASP A 91 41.94 28.20 -2.76
CA ASP A 91 42.18 26.75 -2.68
C ASP A 91 42.59 26.28 -1.27
N GLU A 92 43.05 27.18 -0.41
CA GLU A 92 43.42 26.89 0.99
C GLU A 92 42.27 27.15 1.98
N ARG A 93 41.15 27.75 1.51
CA ARG A 93 40.04 28.14 2.38
C ARG A 93 39.20 26.95 2.79
N VAL A 94 38.86 26.90 4.07
CA VAL A 94 37.88 25.94 4.61
C VAL A 94 36.48 26.54 4.55
N VAL A 95 35.51 25.70 4.19
CA VAL A 95 34.09 26.07 4.14
C VAL A 95 33.34 25.36 5.26
N PHE A 96 32.73 26.14 6.14
CA PHE A 96 31.82 25.60 7.15
C PHE A 96 30.45 25.29 6.51
N THR A 97 29.98 24.06 6.69
CA THR A 97 28.60 23.65 6.42
C THR A 97 28.04 22.99 7.67
N SER A 98 26.94 23.52 8.18
CA SER A 98 26.28 22.95 9.36
C SER A 98 25.70 21.57 9.04
N ALA A 99 26.00 20.59 9.90
CA ALA A 99 25.39 19.27 9.86
C ALA A 99 23.99 19.30 10.50
N ILE A 100 23.78 20.17 11.50
CA ILE A 100 22.49 20.36 12.19
C ILE A 100 21.48 21.08 11.29
N LEU A 101 21.90 22.18 10.62
CA LEU A 101 21.06 22.98 9.73
C LEU A 101 21.73 23.13 8.34
N PRO A 102 21.66 22.09 7.50
CA PRO A 102 22.19 22.15 6.15
C PRO A 102 21.59 23.29 5.30
N PRO A 103 22.29 23.70 4.22
CA PRO A 103 21.77 24.69 3.29
C PRO A 103 20.37 24.33 2.79
N TYR A 104 19.49 25.34 2.71
CA TYR A 104 18.11 25.22 2.23
C TYR A 104 17.16 24.35 3.07
N LEU A 105 17.59 23.76 4.19
CA LEU A 105 16.68 23.06 5.09
C LEU A 105 15.63 24.05 5.61
N ARG A 106 14.35 23.71 5.44
CA ARG A 106 13.21 24.53 5.91
C ARG A 106 12.28 23.77 6.85
N LYS A 107 12.40 22.44 6.92
CA LYS A 107 11.47 21.56 7.63
C LYS A 107 12.24 20.38 8.20
N SER A 108 11.83 19.94 9.38
CA SER A 108 12.29 18.67 9.94
C SER A 108 11.72 17.49 9.15
N ARG A 109 12.46 16.38 9.12
CA ARG A 109 12.07 15.15 8.42
C ARG A 109 10.72 14.60 8.88
N SER A 110 10.41 14.67 10.17
CA SER A 110 9.14 14.20 10.72
C SER A 110 7.93 14.96 10.16
N VAL A 111 8.06 16.28 9.96
CA VAL A 111 7.01 17.10 9.33
C VAL A 111 6.87 16.76 7.84
N GLU A 112 7.96 16.48 7.15
CA GLU A 112 7.91 16.03 5.75
C GLU A 112 7.28 14.64 5.59
N GLU A 113 7.50 13.74 6.55
CA GLU A 113 6.93 12.38 6.57
C GLU A 113 5.43 12.37 6.87
N LEU A 114 4.89 13.40 7.52
CA LEU A 114 3.45 13.57 7.72
C LEU A 114 2.69 13.74 6.41
N ILE A 115 3.30 14.36 5.38
CA ILE A 115 2.67 14.62 4.08
C ILE A 115 2.23 13.33 3.39
N PRO A 116 3.12 12.33 3.19
CA PRO A 116 2.74 10.97 2.82
C PRO A 116 1.49 10.49 3.53
N TRP A 117 1.42 10.64 4.85
CA TRP A 117 0.32 10.11 5.64
C TRP A 117 -0.99 10.86 5.38
N LEU A 118 -1.00 12.19 5.41
CA LEU A 118 -2.20 12.98 5.11
C LEU A 118 -2.72 12.64 3.72
N TYR A 119 -1.80 12.56 2.75
CA TYR A 119 -2.14 12.20 1.39
C TYR A 119 -2.72 10.79 1.30
N LEU A 120 -2.02 9.77 1.85
CA LEU A 120 -2.45 8.37 1.86
C LEU A 120 -3.75 8.16 2.65
N LYS A 121 -4.04 8.99 3.65
CA LYS A 121 -5.30 8.97 4.40
C LYS A 121 -6.44 9.70 3.71
N GLY A 122 -6.20 10.26 2.53
CA GLY A 122 -7.25 10.81 1.67
C GLY A 122 -7.65 12.23 2.02
N ILE A 123 -6.81 12.96 2.76
CA ILE A 123 -6.94 14.41 2.90
C ILE A 123 -6.62 15.04 1.54
N SER A 124 -7.44 15.99 1.10
CA SER A 124 -7.17 16.72 -0.14
C SER A 124 -5.87 17.50 0.01
N THR A 125 -5.09 17.63 -1.06
CA THR A 125 -3.87 18.46 -1.03
C THR A 125 -4.17 19.92 -0.70
N GLY A 126 -5.38 20.40 -1.02
CA GLY A 126 -5.87 21.72 -0.63
C GLY A 126 -6.14 21.88 0.87
N ASP A 127 -6.43 20.79 1.58
CA ASP A 127 -6.78 20.78 3.01
C ASP A 127 -5.54 20.49 3.89
N PHE A 128 -4.37 20.25 3.28
CA PHE A 128 -3.13 20.05 4.03
C PHE A 128 -2.73 21.24 4.92
N PRO A 129 -2.87 22.51 4.47
CA PRO A 129 -2.61 23.65 5.34
C PRO A 129 -3.45 23.61 6.62
N GLU A 130 -4.75 23.34 6.50
CA GLU A 130 -5.67 23.26 7.65
C GLU A 130 -5.27 22.14 8.61
N ALA A 131 -5.01 20.94 8.10
CA ALA A 131 -4.59 19.79 8.91
C ALA A 131 -3.25 20.05 9.65
N LEU A 132 -2.32 20.75 9.01
CA LEU A 132 -1.06 21.15 9.66
C LEU A 132 -1.25 22.27 10.67
N GLN A 133 -2.06 23.26 10.36
CA GLN A 133 -2.32 24.38 11.26
C GLN A 133 -2.98 23.91 12.55
N ALA A 134 -3.87 22.91 12.47
CA ALA A 134 -4.45 22.26 13.64
C ALA A 134 -3.42 21.55 14.54
N LEU A 135 -2.30 21.08 13.98
CA LEU A 135 -1.27 20.34 14.74
C LEU A 135 -0.08 21.21 15.16
N LEU A 136 0.34 22.16 14.32
CA LEU A 136 1.59 22.93 14.44
C LEU A 136 1.34 24.43 14.69
N GLY A 137 0.08 24.87 14.64
CA GLY A 137 -0.38 26.26 14.82
C GLY A 137 -0.57 27.02 13.49
N GLN A 138 -1.27 28.16 13.55
CA GLN A 138 -1.66 28.95 12.36
C GLN A 138 -0.48 29.38 11.46
N ASP A 139 0.69 29.60 12.07
CA ASP A 139 1.95 29.96 11.40
C ASP A 139 2.55 28.81 10.58
N ALA A 140 1.99 27.61 10.69
CA ALA A 140 2.34 26.46 9.87
C ALA A 140 1.88 26.67 8.44
N LYS A 141 2.69 27.39 7.66
CA LYS A 141 2.52 27.50 6.22
C LYS A 141 2.42 26.10 5.63
N GLY A 142 1.29 25.81 4.99
CA GLY A 142 1.00 24.54 4.35
C GLY A 142 2.06 24.12 3.33
N PHE A 143 1.97 22.89 2.86
CA PHE A 143 2.87 22.42 1.81
C PHE A 143 2.51 23.07 0.48
N SER A 144 3.52 23.56 -0.25
CA SER A 144 3.28 23.99 -1.63
C SER A 144 2.87 22.77 -2.46
N PRO A 145 2.01 22.94 -3.48
CA PRO A 145 1.67 21.85 -4.41
C PRO A 145 2.89 21.11 -4.97
N ASN A 146 4.01 21.83 -5.17
CA ASN A 146 5.28 21.27 -5.63
C ASN A 146 5.87 20.20 -4.70
N VAL A 147 5.59 20.24 -3.39
CA VAL A 147 6.04 19.17 -2.47
C VAL A 147 5.32 17.86 -2.77
N VAL A 148 4.02 17.92 -3.10
CA VAL A 148 3.23 16.73 -3.48
C VAL A 148 3.70 16.19 -4.84
N VAL A 149 4.04 17.05 -5.79
CA VAL A 149 4.60 16.65 -7.08
C VAL A 149 5.90 15.86 -6.87
N ARG A 150 6.87 16.43 -6.16
CA ARG A 150 8.14 15.73 -5.84
C ARG A 150 7.93 14.43 -5.07
N LEU A 151 6.95 14.41 -4.17
CA LEU A 151 6.61 13.19 -3.43
C LEU A 151 6.11 12.08 -4.36
N LYS A 152 5.24 12.41 -5.31
CA LYS A 152 4.73 11.47 -6.32
C LYS A 152 5.84 10.98 -7.23
N GLU A 153 6.74 11.85 -7.66
CA GLU A 153 7.91 11.48 -8.47
C GLU A 153 8.77 10.44 -7.75
N ARG A 154 9.11 10.69 -6.48
CA ARG A 154 9.84 9.74 -5.65
C ARG A 154 9.11 8.42 -5.51
N TRP A 155 7.81 8.45 -5.20
CA TRP A 155 7.03 7.21 -5.11
C TRP A 155 6.93 6.47 -6.44
N GLY A 156 6.94 7.18 -7.56
CA GLY A 156 6.99 6.60 -8.90
C GLY A 156 8.29 5.84 -9.13
N GLN A 157 9.43 6.40 -8.72
CA GLN A 157 10.73 5.72 -8.74
C GLN A 157 10.71 4.47 -7.85
N GLU A 158 10.22 4.60 -6.62
CA GLU A 158 10.10 3.46 -5.70
C GLU A 158 9.19 2.35 -6.24
N TYR A 159 8.11 2.71 -6.94
CA TYR A 159 7.23 1.75 -7.61
C TYR A 159 7.94 1.04 -8.77
N GLU A 160 8.72 1.77 -9.58
CA GLU A 160 9.48 1.20 -10.70
C GLU A 160 10.59 0.26 -10.24
N GLU A 161 11.29 0.61 -9.16
CA GLU A 161 12.29 -0.25 -8.53
C GLU A 161 11.62 -1.51 -7.96
N TRP A 162 10.51 -1.35 -7.23
CA TRP A 162 9.76 -2.46 -6.66
C TRP A 162 9.14 -3.37 -7.72
N SER A 163 8.68 -2.83 -8.85
CA SER A 163 8.06 -3.61 -9.92
C SER A 163 9.08 -4.45 -10.69
N ARG A 164 10.36 -4.04 -10.70
CA ARG A 164 11.48 -4.77 -11.32
C ARG A 164 12.32 -5.59 -10.34
N ARG A 165 11.94 -5.62 -9.06
CA ARG A 165 12.72 -6.30 -8.01
C ARG A 165 12.95 -7.77 -8.34
N ASP A 166 14.10 -8.28 -7.89
CA ASP A 166 14.42 -9.71 -7.91
C ASP A 166 13.43 -10.49 -7.03
N LEU A 167 12.98 -11.63 -7.54
CA LEU A 167 12.05 -12.57 -6.91
C LEU A 167 12.71 -13.95 -6.72
N SER A 168 14.01 -14.09 -6.99
CA SER A 168 14.74 -15.36 -6.89
C SER A 168 14.70 -16.01 -5.49
N GLY A 169 14.66 -15.19 -4.44
CA GLY A 169 14.53 -15.64 -3.05
C GLY A 169 13.10 -15.84 -2.56
N GLU A 170 12.09 -15.55 -3.38
CA GLU A 170 10.69 -15.58 -2.98
C GLU A 170 10.04 -16.94 -3.28
N GLU A 171 9.28 -17.46 -2.31
CA GLU A 171 8.48 -18.68 -2.48
C GLU A 171 7.07 -18.43 -1.96
N PHE A 172 6.13 -18.24 -2.89
CA PHE A 172 4.72 -18.05 -2.57
C PHE A 172 3.96 -19.37 -2.65
N ILE A 173 3.41 -19.82 -1.52
CA ILE A 173 2.65 -21.07 -1.44
C ILE A 173 1.27 -20.89 -2.07
N TYR A 174 0.62 -19.77 -1.72
CA TYR A 174 -0.66 -19.37 -2.26
C TYR A 174 -0.56 -18.02 -2.93
N VAL A 175 -1.28 -17.85 -4.04
CA VAL A 175 -1.43 -16.56 -4.70
C VAL A 175 -2.91 -16.21 -4.83
N TRP A 176 -3.23 -14.93 -4.68
CA TRP A 176 -4.54 -14.37 -4.99
C TRP A 176 -4.39 -13.43 -6.17
N ALA A 177 -5.30 -13.54 -7.13
CA ALA A 177 -5.41 -12.66 -8.29
C ALA A 177 -6.76 -11.95 -8.28
N ASP A 178 -6.76 -10.64 -8.55
CA ASP A 178 -8.00 -9.86 -8.69
C ASP A 178 -7.80 -8.72 -9.70
N GLY A 179 -8.92 -8.31 -10.30
CA GLY A 179 -9.01 -7.15 -11.19
C GLY A 179 -9.70 -5.98 -10.48
N ILE A 180 -9.03 -4.83 -10.40
CA ILE A 180 -9.54 -3.66 -9.70
C ILE A 180 -9.77 -2.52 -10.67
N HIS A 181 -11.04 -2.19 -10.87
CA HIS A 181 -11.45 -1.08 -11.70
C HIS A 181 -11.22 0.26 -10.99
N VAL A 182 -10.53 1.18 -11.66
CA VAL A 182 -10.32 2.56 -11.20
C VAL A 182 -10.67 3.59 -12.25
N ASN A 183 -11.08 4.77 -11.77
CA ASN A 183 -11.43 5.89 -12.64
C ASN A 183 -10.20 6.81 -12.81
N VAL A 184 -9.56 6.80 -13.98
CA VAL A 184 -8.47 7.75 -14.24
C VAL A 184 -9.05 9.03 -14.85
N ARG A 185 -8.69 10.19 -14.27
CA ARG A 185 -9.36 11.47 -14.57
C ARG A 185 -8.84 12.17 -15.83
N LEU A 186 -7.56 11.99 -16.20
CA LEU A 186 -6.92 12.71 -17.32
C LEU A 186 -6.74 11.88 -18.60
N GLU A 187 -7.37 10.71 -18.72
CA GLU A 187 -7.33 9.88 -19.94
C GLU A 187 -8.70 9.86 -20.65
N ASP A 188 -8.68 9.77 -21.99
CA ASP A 188 -9.83 9.86 -22.91
C ASP A 188 -11.08 9.07 -22.50
N GLU A 189 -12.25 9.50 -23.02
CA GLU A 189 -13.56 8.89 -22.76
C GLU A 189 -13.63 7.38 -23.08
N GLY A 190 -12.81 6.89 -24.02
CA GLY A 190 -12.69 5.46 -24.36
C GLY A 190 -11.86 4.61 -23.38
N ASN A 191 -11.05 5.23 -22.49
CA ASN A 191 -10.14 4.58 -21.55
C ASN A 191 -10.59 4.70 -20.07
N GLN A 192 -11.82 5.16 -19.83
CA GLN A 192 -12.34 5.51 -18.48
C GLN A 192 -12.44 4.37 -17.46
N LYS A 193 -12.22 3.11 -17.87
CA LYS A 193 -12.24 1.95 -16.97
C LYS A 193 -10.95 1.16 -17.10
N GLN A 194 -9.87 1.69 -16.53
CA GLN A 194 -8.66 0.90 -16.35
C GLN A 194 -8.93 -0.21 -15.33
N CYS A 195 -8.58 -1.44 -15.71
CA CYS A 195 -8.51 -2.53 -14.75
C CYS A 195 -7.05 -2.68 -14.31
N LEU A 196 -6.83 -2.58 -13.01
CA LEU A 196 -5.55 -2.89 -12.41
C LEU A 196 -5.52 -4.35 -12.04
N LEU A 197 -4.51 -5.06 -12.53
CA LEU A 197 -4.28 -6.44 -12.17
C LEU A 197 -3.47 -6.47 -10.89
N VAL A 198 -4.00 -7.13 -9.87
CA VAL A 198 -3.37 -7.26 -8.57
C VAL A 198 -3.05 -8.72 -8.32
N LEU A 199 -1.79 -8.99 -7.97
CA LEU A 199 -1.37 -10.27 -7.46
C LEU A 199 -0.81 -10.11 -6.05
N MET A 200 -1.33 -10.91 -5.12
CA MET A 200 -0.81 -11.06 -3.76
C MET A 200 -0.38 -12.49 -3.51
N GLY A 201 0.64 -12.69 -2.69
CA GLY A 201 1.17 -14.00 -2.33
C GLY A 201 1.15 -14.24 -0.82
N ALA A 202 1.28 -15.50 -0.42
CA ALA A 202 1.63 -15.88 0.94
C ALA A 202 2.96 -16.62 0.95
N THR A 203 3.92 -16.14 1.76
CA THR A 203 5.24 -16.75 1.93
C THR A 203 5.15 -18.08 2.70
N ALA A 204 6.28 -18.79 2.80
CA ALA A 204 6.41 -20.01 3.59
C ALA A 204 6.01 -19.83 5.07
N GLU A 205 6.23 -18.64 5.63
CA GLU A 205 5.87 -18.30 7.02
C GLU A 205 4.41 -17.80 7.15
N GLY A 206 3.65 -17.83 6.06
CA GLY A 206 2.28 -17.36 5.99
C GLY A 206 2.14 -15.85 6.03
N ARG A 207 3.20 -15.08 5.79
CA ARG A 207 3.11 -13.62 5.62
C ARG A 207 2.49 -13.33 4.27
N LYS A 208 1.54 -12.39 4.24
CA LYS A 208 0.94 -11.93 2.99
C LYS A 208 1.80 -10.84 2.38
N GLU A 209 1.99 -10.87 1.07
CA GLU A 209 2.80 -9.89 0.36
C GLU A 209 2.13 -9.45 -0.94
N LEU A 210 2.30 -8.18 -1.28
CA LEU A 210 1.90 -7.68 -2.59
C LEU A 210 2.98 -8.08 -3.59
N ILE A 211 2.62 -8.87 -4.60
CA ILE A 211 3.56 -9.29 -5.63
C ILE A 211 3.60 -8.23 -6.72
N ALA A 212 2.43 -7.87 -7.26
CA ALA A 212 2.29 -6.90 -8.34
C ALA A 212 0.98 -6.11 -8.27
N VAL A 213 1.07 -4.89 -8.80
CA VAL A 213 -0.08 -4.05 -9.19
C VAL A 213 0.33 -3.45 -10.53
N ILE A 214 -0.31 -3.87 -11.61
CA ILE A 214 -0.01 -3.37 -12.96
C ILE A 214 -1.28 -2.88 -13.64
N ASP A 215 -1.13 -2.04 -14.65
CA ASP A 215 -2.23 -1.72 -15.53
C ASP A 215 -2.47 -2.88 -16.50
N GLY A 216 -3.73 -3.29 -16.62
CA GLY A 216 -4.15 -4.30 -17.58
C GLY A 216 -5.15 -3.71 -18.57
N VAL A 217 -4.98 -4.03 -19.84
CA VAL A 217 -6.05 -3.82 -20.83
C VAL A 217 -7.04 -4.99 -20.69
N ARG A 218 -8.21 -4.70 -20.10
CA ARG A 218 -9.39 -5.59 -20.10
C ARG A 218 -9.19 -7.01 -19.54
N GLU A 219 -8.39 -7.19 -18.47
CA GLU A 219 -8.18 -8.51 -17.81
C GLU A 219 -7.82 -9.65 -18.78
N SER A 220 -7.15 -9.31 -19.88
CA SER A 220 -6.89 -10.25 -20.98
C SER A 220 -5.93 -11.36 -20.56
N LYS A 221 -6.02 -12.52 -21.24
CA LYS A 221 -5.04 -13.61 -21.07
C LYS A 221 -3.61 -13.11 -21.28
N GLN A 222 -3.40 -12.31 -22.31
CA GLN A 222 -2.08 -11.78 -22.67
C GLN A 222 -1.48 -10.95 -21.53
N SER A 223 -2.24 -10.00 -20.95
CA SER A 223 -1.73 -9.17 -19.86
C SER A 223 -1.34 -9.99 -18.62
N TRP A 224 -2.11 -11.05 -18.30
CA TRP A 224 -1.74 -11.96 -17.22
C TRP A 224 -0.55 -12.85 -17.57
N GLN A 225 -0.44 -13.31 -18.81
CA GLN A 225 0.67 -14.13 -19.27
C GLN A 225 1.98 -13.36 -19.25
N GLU A 226 2.00 -12.13 -19.76
CA GLU A 226 3.15 -11.22 -19.69
C GLU A 226 3.59 -11.01 -18.23
N LEU A 227 2.64 -10.75 -17.33
CA LEU A 227 2.93 -10.59 -15.90
C LEU A 227 3.54 -11.85 -15.26
N LEU A 228 2.96 -13.02 -15.52
CA LEU A 228 3.44 -14.28 -14.94
C LEU A 228 4.80 -14.71 -15.52
N LEU A 229 5.06 -14.43 -16.80
CA LEU A 229 6.35 -14.67 -17.44
C LEU A 229 7.42 -13.69 -16.92
N ASP A 230 7.08 -12.43 -16.72
CA ASP A 230 7.95 -11.44 -16.06
C ASP A 230 8.38 -11.92 -14.66
N PHE A 231 7.46 -12.49 -13.86
CA PHE A 231 7.84 -13.05 -12.57
C PHE A 231 8.86 -14.19 -12.68
N LYS A 232 8.68 -15.10 -13.65
CA LYS A 232 9.66 -16.17 -13.89
C LYS A 232 11.02 -15.60 -14.28
N GLN A 233 11.03 -14.60 -15.17
CA GLN A 233 12.25 -13.94 -15.61
C GLN A 233 12.97 -13.25 -14.44
N ARG A 234 12.21 -12.68 -13.50
CA ARG A 234 12.73 -12.09 -12.26
C ARG A 234 13.05 -13.10 -11.17
N GLY A 235 12.96 -14.40 -11.43
CA GLY A 235 13.43 -15.44 -10.53
C GLY A 235 12.36 -16.17 -9.71
N LEU A 236 11.07 -15.85 -9.85
CA LEU A 236 9.97 -16.61 -9.23
C LEU A 236 9.79 -17.96 -9.95
N SER A 237 10.71 -18.87 -9.70
CA SER A 237 10.82 -20.15 -10.41
C SER A 237 9.85 -21.19 -9.89
N LYS A 238 9.55 -21.15 -8.58
CA LYS A 238 8.71 -22.15 -7.91
C LYS A 238 7.22 -21.82 -8.13
N PRO A 239 6.43 -22.74 -8.72
CA PRO A 239 5.00 -22.52 -8.88
C PRO A 239 4.31 -22.49 -7.51
N PRO A 240 3.34 -21.59 -7.30
CA PRO A 240 2.47 -21.67 -6.13
C PRO A 240 1.67 -22.97 -6.15
N LYS A 241 1.31 -23.47 -4.96
CA LYS A 241 0.52 -24.71 -4.81
C LYS A 241 -0.95 -24.47 -5.14
N LEU A 242 -1.45 -23.26 -4.86
CA LEU A 242 -2.83 -22.85 -5.15
C LEU A 242 -2.89 -21.39 -5.60
N ALA A 243 -3.65 -21.12 -6.65
CA ALA A 243 -4.06 -19.77 -7.04
C ALA A 243 -5.55 -19.55 -6.79
N VAL A 244 -5.91 -18.41 -6.21
CA VAL A 244 -7.28 -18.03 -5.87
C VAL A 244 -7.69 -16.80 -6.67
N GLY A 245 -8.82 -16.83 -7.38
CA GLY A 245 -9.24 -15.69 -8.19
C GLY A 245 -10.72 -15.70 -8.56
N ASP A 246 -11.16 -14.63 -9.24
CA ASP A 246 -12.50 -14.59 -9.87
C ASP A 246 -12.54 -15.46 -11.14
N GLY A 247 -13.73 -15.94 -11.52
CA GLY A 247 -13.95 -16.85 -12.63
C GLY A 247 -13.69 -16.27 -14.03
N ALA A 248 -13.81 -14.95 -14.20
CA ALA A 248 -13.82 -14.28 -15.50
C ALA A 248 -12.44 -13.84 -16.01
N LEU A 249 -11.38 -14.15 -15.28
CA LEU A 249 -10.04 -13.63 -15.57
C LEU A 249 -9.35 -14.43 -16.69
N GLY A 250 -8.75 -13.73 -17.66
CA GLY A 250 -7.73 -14.31 -18.56
C GLY A 250 -6.55 -14.93 -17.81
N PHE A 251 -6.43 -14.62 -16.52
CA PHE A 251 -5.50 -15.20 -15.55
C PHE A 251 -5.43 -16.71 -15.60
N TRP A 252 -6.56 -17.42 -15.67
CA TRP A 252 -6.54 -18.88 -15.57
C TRP A 252 -5.93 -19.55 -16.80
N ALA A 253 -6.22 -19.02 -17.99
CA ALA A 253 -5.59 -19.49 -19.21
C ALA A 253 -4.07 -19.22 -19.18
N ALA A 254 -3.66 -18.04 -18.69
CA ALA A 254 -2.24 -17.72 -18.52
C ALA A 254 -1.56 -18.59 -17.45
N LEU A 255 -2.24 -18.85 -16.33
CA LEU A 255 -1.74 -19.65 -15.22
C LEU A 255 -1.49 -21.09 -15.64
N ARG A 256 -2.39 -21.71 -16.40
CA ARG A 256 -2.22 -23.07 -16.92
C ARG A 256 -1.01 -23.21 -17.83
N GLU A 257 -0.68 -22.16 -18.60
CA GLU A 257 0.48 -22.16 -19.48
C GLU A 257 1.78 -21.91 -18.72
N VAL A 258 1.78 -20.97 -17.78
CA VAL A 258 3.02 -20.56 -17.08
C VAL A 258 3.31 -21.46 -15.87
N TYR A 259 2.30 -21.84 -15.09
CA TYR A 259 2.43 -22.67 -13.89
C TYR A 259 1.42 -23.83 -13.91
N PRO A 260 1.61 -24.84 -14.79
CA PRO A 260 0.62 -25.90 -15.03
C PRO A 260 0.31 -26.77 -13.81
N THR A 261 1.22 -26.83 -12.83
CA THR A 261 1.05 -27.62 -11.60
C THR A 261 0.30 -26.87 -10.50
N THR A 262 0.03 -25.57 -10.66
CA THR A 262 -0.69 -24.77 -9.68
C THR A 262 -2.18 -25.13 -9.72
N LYS A 263 -2.74 -25.55 -8.58
CA LYS A 263 -4.18 -25.80 -8.48
C LYS A 263 -4.97 -24.49 -8.56
N GLU A 264 -6.20 -24.58 -9.05
CA GLU A 264 -7.10 -23.43 -9.20
C GLU A 264 -8.18 -23.44 -8.13
N GLN A 265 -8.35 -22.31 -7.45
CA GLN A 265 -9.46 -22.07 -6.53
C GLN A 265 -10.29 -20.87 -7.00
N ARG A 266 -11.57 -21.09 -7.31
CA ARG A 266 -12.49 -19.99 -7.62
C ARG A 266 -13.02 -19.36 -6.34
N CYS A 267 -13.12 -18.04 -6.36
CA CYS A 267 -13.62 -17.25 -5.24
C CYS A 267 -15.12 -17.48 -5.04
N TRP A 268 -15.51 -18.06 -3.90
CA TRP A 268 -16.91 -18.31 -3.55
C TRP A 268 -17.75 -17.03 -3.47
N VAL A 269 -17.16 -15.91 -3.04
CA VAL A 269 -17.87 -14.63 -2.97
C VAL A 269 -18.28 -14.15 -4.37
N HIS A 270 -17.36 -14.24 -5.35
CA HIS A 270 -17.67 -13.85 -6.73
C HIS A 270 -18.61 -14.84 -7.40
N ASN A 271 -18.36 -16.15 -7.24
CA ASN A 271 -19.26 -17.17 -7.79
C ASN A 271 -20.68 -17.02 -7.24
N THR A 272 -20.84 -16.83 -5.93
CA THR A 272 -22.13 -16.57 -5.30
C THR A 272 -22.81 -15.34 -5.91
N ALA A 273 -22.11 -14.22 -6.06
CA ALA A 273 -22.67 -13.04 -6.71
C ALA A 273 -23.12 -13.32 -8.16
N ASN A 274 -22.31 -14.04 -8.94
CA ASN A 274 -22.61 -14.40 -10.32
C ASN A 274 -23.83 -15.32 -10.45
N VAL A 275 -23.99 -16.28 -9.54
CA VAL A 275 -25.17 -17.15 -9.46
C VAL A 275 -26.40 -16.33 -9.09
N LEU A 276 -26.33 -15.50 -8.04
CA LEU A 276 -27.45 -14.71 -7.55
C LEU A 276 -27.93 -13.65 -8.57
N ASN A 277 -27.02 -13.05 -9.35
CA ASN A 277 -27.36 -12.10 -10.41
C ASN A 277 -28.24 -12.70 -11.52
N LYS A 278 -28.23 -14.03 -11.66
CA LYS A 278 -29.07 -14.78 -12.61
C LYS A 278 -30.38 -15.26 -12.00
N MET A 279 -30.69 -14.81 -10.77
CA MET A 279 -31.88 -15.18 -10.04
C MET A 279 -32.69 -13.94 -9.60
N PRO A 280 -34.03 -14.03 -9.53
CA PRO A 280 -34.86 -12.95 -9.02
C PRO A 280 -34.52 -12.58 -7.57
N LYS A 281 -34.53 -11.29 -7.23
CA LYS A 281 -34.20 -10.78 -5.88
C LYS A 281 -34.93 -11.51 -4.75
N ALA A 282 -36.19 -11.87 -4.94
CA ALA A 282 -37.00 -12.58 -3.95
C ALA A 282 -36.44 -13.96 -3.54
N LEU A 283 -35.72 -14.64 -4.44
CA LEU A 283 -35.11 -15.96 -4.17
C LEU A 283 -33.66 -15.88 -3.71
N GLN A 284 -33.00 -14.73 -3.89
CA GLN A 284 -31.56 -14.61 -3.67
C GLN A 284 -31.14 -14.91 -2.22
N ALA A 285 -31.96 -14.53 -1.22
CA ALA A 285 -31.65 -14.83 0.18
C ALA A 285 -31.57 -16.35 0.45
N LYS A 286 -32.55 -17.10 -0.07
CA LYS A 286 -32.61 -18.57 0.08
C LYS A 286 -31.49 -19.25 -0.71
N ALA A 287 -31.31 -18.86 -1.97
CA ALA A 287 -30.24 -19.40 -2.81
C ALA A 287 -28.85 -19.14 -2.21
N LYS A 288 -28.63 -17.96 -1.63
CA LYS A 288 -27.38 -17.63 -0.92
C LYS A 288 -27.15 -18.55 0.27
N SER A 289 -28.17 -18.83 1.06
CA SER A 289 -28.09 -19.78 2.18
C SER A 289 -27.72 -21.18 1.69
N ASP A 290 -28.35 -21.66 0.61
CA ASP A 290 -28.04 -22.97 0.04
C ASP A 290 -26.61 -23.04 -0.51
N LEU A 291 -26.13 -21.98 -1.19
CA LEU A 291 -24.73 -21.87 -1.64
C LEU A 291 -23.75 -21.88 -0.45
N HIS A 292 -24.10 -21.22 0.65
CA HIS A 292 -23.27 -21.23 1.87
C HIS A 292 -23.13 -22.64 2.45
N GLN A 293 -24.18 -23.48 2.40
CA GLN A 293 -24.09 -24.87 2.88
C GLN A 293 -23.04 -25.69 2.13
N ILE A 294 -22.79 -25.37 0.85
CA ILE A 294 -21.77 -26.06 0.05
C ILE A 294 -20.38 -25.79 0.60
N TRP A 295 -19.99 -24.52 0.68
CA TRP A 295 -18.62 -24.16 0.99
C TRP A 295 -18.34 -24.04 2.49
N LEU A 296 -19.36 -24.03 3.34
CA LEU A 296 -19.21 -24.18 4.79
C LEU A 296 -19.24 -25.63 5.27
N ALA A 297 -19.52 -26.59 4.39
CA ALA A 297 -19.48 -28.00 4.75
C ALA A 297 -18.10 -28.39 5.33
N GLU A 298 -18.12 -29.39 6.21
CA GLU A 298 -16.91 -29.88 6.89
C GLU A 298 -16.08 -30.79 5.98
N THR A 299 -16.72 -31.50 5.05
CA THR A 299 -16.07 -32.43 4.12
C THR A 299 -16.46 -32.15 2.68
N ARG A 300 -15.59 -32.55 1.74
CA ARG A 300 -15.85 -32.49 0.31
C ARG A 300 -17.11 -33.27 -0.06
N ASP A 301 -17.34 -34.44 0.53
CA ASP A 301 -18.53 -35.25 0.25
C ASP A 301 -19.82 -34.55 0.68
N ALA A 302 -19.84 -33.91 1.85
CA ALA A 302 -20.97 -33.11 2.29
C ALA A 302 -21.19 -31.89 1.38
N ALA A 303 -20.10 -31.23 0.95
CA ALA A 303 -20.16 -30.14 -0.01
C ALA A 303 -20.74 -30.59 -1.36
N ILE A 304 -20.32 -31.74 -1.87
CA ILE A 304 -20.81 -32.35 -3.11
C ILE A 304 -22.32 -32.61 -3.00
N LYS A 305 -22.79 -33.22 -1.91
CA LYS A 305 -24.23 -33.45 -1.66
C LYS A 305 -25.02 -32.14 -1.61
N ALA A 306 -24.50 -31.12 -0.92
CA ALA A 306 -25.14 -29.80 -0.88
C ALA A 306 -25.16 -29.12 -2.26
N PHE A 307 -24.12 -29.34 -3.07
CA PHE A 307 -24.03 -28.84 -4.44
C PHE A 307 -25.09 -29.48 -5.33
N ASP A 308 -25.20 -30.81 -5.29
CA ASP A 308 -26.20 -31.56 -6.06
C ASP A 308 -27.62 -31.18 -5.61
N HIS A 309 -27.85 -31.03 -4.30
CA HIS A 309 -29.11 -30.51 -3.78
C HIS A 309 -29.46 -29.13 -4.34
N PHE A 310 -28.48 -28.22 -4.45
CA PHE A 310 -28.70 -26.90 -5.06
C PHE A 310 -29.14 -27.05 -6.53
N LEU A 311 -28.43 -27.89 -7.30
CA LEU A 311 -28.74 -28.12 -8.72
C LEU A 311 -30.11 -28.77 -8.92
N GLU A 312 -30.50 -29.74 -8.10
CA GLU A 312 -31.84 -30.34 -8.14
C GLU A 312 -32.93 -29.33 -7.77
N LYS A 313 -32.73 -28.62 -6.66
CA LYS A 313 -33.69 -27.65 -6.13
C LYS A 313 -33.91 -26.49 -7.09
N TYR A 314 -32.89 -26.04 -7.82
CA TYR A 314 -33.01 -24.89 -8.72
C TYR A 314 -33.11 -25.26 -10.20
N GLY A 315 -32.60 -26.40 -10.61
CA GLY A 315 -32.67 -26.93 -11.98
C GLY A 315 -33.89 -27.82 -12.23
N ALA A 316 -34.17 -28.79 -11.35
CA ALA A 316 -35.29 -29.72 -11.55
C ALA A 316 -36.63 -29.13 -11.07
N LYS A 317 -36.66 -28.52 -9.87
CA LYS A 317 -37.92 -28.03 -9.27
C LYS A 317 -38.49 -26.76 -9.93
N TYR A 318 -37.66 -25.91 -10.52
CA TYR A 318 -38.09 -24.66 -11.16
C TYR A 318 -37.97 -24.70 -12.70
N GLY A 319 -37.61 -25.86 -13.27
CA GLY A 319 -37.35 -26.05 -14.70
C GLY A 319 -36.15 -25.25 -15.21
N ALA A 320 -35.97 -25.20 -16.53
CA ALA A 320 -34.91 -24.46 -17.23
C ALA A 320 -34.83 -22.95 -16.88
N LYS A 321 -35.77 -22.43 -16.08
CA LYS A 321 -35.85 -21.04 -15.63
C LYS A 321 -34.59 -20.52 -14.93
N TYR A 322 -33.86 -21.39 -14.22
CA TYR A 322 -32.61 -21.02 -13.53
C TYR A 322 -31.39 -21.80 -14.03
N GLU A 323 -31.45 -22.33 -15.25
CA GLU A 323 -30.36 -23.10 -15.86
C GLU A 323 -29.07 -22.28 -15.93
N ALA A 324 -29.15 -21.00 -16.29
CA ALA A 324 -27.98 -20.12 -16.34
C ALA A 324 -27.29 -19.94 -14.98
N ALA A 325 -28.04 -19.98 -13.87
CA ALA A 325 -27.51 -19.91 -12.51
C ALA A 325 -26.83 -21.24 -12.12
N CYS A 326 -27.49 -22.36 -12.43
CA CYS A 326 -26.96 -23.71 -12.19
C CYS A 326 -25.69 -23.97 -13.01
N SER A 327 -25.69 -23.63 -14.29
CA SER A 327 -24.53 -23.70 -15.19
C SER A 327 -23.36 -22.83 -14.69
N CYS A 328 -23.67 -21.65 -14.13
CA CYS A 328 -22.65 -20.79 -13.52
C CYS A 328 -21.93 -21.44 -12.34
N LEU A 329 -22.65 -22.24 -11.57
CA LEU A 329 -22.13 -22.93 -10.40
C LEU A 329 -21.40 -24.21 -10.84
N SER A 330 -22.03 -25.06 -11.65
CA SER A 330 -21.53 -26.38 -12.03
C SER A 330 -20.25 -26.36 -12.86
N LYS A 331 -20.07 -25.37 -13.75
CA LYS A 331 -18.87 -25.27 -14.60
C LYS A 331 -17.56 -25.16 -13.83
N ASP A 332 -17.61 -24.66 -12.60
CA ASP A 332 -16.43 -24.39 -11.76
C ASP A 332 -16.38 -25.35 -10.54
N ARG A 333 -17.15 -26.45 -10.52
CA ARG A 333 -17.32 -27.33 -9.34
C ARG A 333 -15.99 -27.73 -8.68
N ASP A 334 -15.07 -28.31 -9.44
CA ASP A 334 -13.80 -28.80 -8.90
C ASP A 334 -12.93 -27.66 -8.39
N ALA A 335 -12.83 -26.57 -9.17
CA ALA A 335 -12.07 -25.40 -8.79
C ALA A 335 -12.71 -24.62 -7.62
N LEU A 336 -14.01 -24.79 -7.35
CA LEU A 336 -14.65 -24.21 -6.17
C LEU A 336 -14.36 -25.03 -4.90
N LEU A 337 -14.05 -26.32 -5.03
CA LEU A 337 -13.81 -27.25 -3.92
C LEU A 337 -12.33 -27.64 -3.74
N ALA A 338 -11.42 -27.04 -4.52
CA ALA A 338 -9.99 -27.31 -4.45
C ALA A 338 -9.39 -27.04 -3.06
N PHE A 339 -9.95 -26.10 -2.29
CA PHE A 339 -9.49 -25.78 -0.94
C PHE A 339 -9.51 -26.98 0.01
N TYR A 340 -10.37 -28.00 -0.20
CA TYR A 340 -10.39 -29.21 0.63
C TYR A 340 -9.10 -30.04 0.56
N ASP A 341 -8.27 -29.84 -0.49
CA ASP A 341 -6.95 -30.47 -0.62
C ASP A 341 -5.84 -29.74 0.16
N PHE A 342 -6.21 -28.75 0.98
CA PHE A 342 -5.31 -27.92 1.77
C PHE A 342 -5.79 -27.87 3.22
N PRO A 343 -4.92 -27.53 4.19
CA PRO A 343 -5.28 -27.60 5.60
C PRO A 343 -6.54 -26.80 5.96
N ALA A 344 -7.37 -27.37 6.84
CA ALA A 344 -8.68 -26.80 7.18
C ALA A 344 -8.58 -25.37 7.74
N GLU A 345 -7.53 -25.08 8.51
CA GLU A 345 -7.27 -23.75 9.06
C GLU A 345 -7.08 -22.68 7.97
N HIS A 346 -6.63 -23.07 6.78
CA HIS A 346 -6.36 -22.16 5.67
C HIS A 346 -7.63 -21.80 4.90
N TRP A 347 -8.69 -22.60 4.98
CA TRP A 347 -9.87 -22.50 4.12
C TRP A 347 -10.53 -21.11 4.12
N GLY A 348 -10.57 -20.44 5.27
CA GLY A 348 -11.10 -19.08 5.37
C GLY A 348 -10.37 -18.07 4.46
N HIS A 349 -9.09 -18.31 4.16
CA HIS A 349 -8.29 -17.51 3.24
C HIS A 349 -8.36 -17.99 1.79
N LEU A 350 -8.55 -19.29 1.56
CA LEU A 350 -8.52 -19.89 0.23
C LEU A 350 -9.86 -19.79 -0.51
N ARG A 351 -10.98 -19.84 0.21
CA ARG A 351 -12.32 -19.75 -0.39
C ARG A 351 -12.63 -18.40 -1.02
N THR A 352 -11.84 -17.35 -0.75
CA THR A 352 -12.16 -15.97 -1.16
C THR A 352 -10.93 -15.17 -1.59
N THR A 353 -11.13 -14.13 -2.41
CA THR A 353 -10.11 -13.09 -2.70
C THR A 353 -10.11 -11.97 -1.65
N ASN A 354 -10.64 -12.20 -0.45
CA ASN A 354 -10.69 -11.20 0.61
C ASN A 354 -9.32 -10.62 1.01
N PRO A 355 -8.19 -11.37 0.96
CA PRO A 355 -6.86 -10.78 1.16
C PRO A 355 -6.59 -9.55 0.28
N ILE A 356 -7.03 -9.59 -0.98
CA ILE A 356 -6.97 -8.45 -1.89
C ILE A 356 -8.10 -7.46 -1.56
N LYS A 357 -9.36 -7.89 -1.57
CA LYS A 357 -10.51 -6.97 -1.43
C LYS A 357 -10.45 -6.09 -0.18
N SER A 358 -10.04 -6.66 0.96
CA SER A 358 -9.92 -5.92 2.23
C SER A 358 -8.85 -4.83 2.16
N THR A 359 -7.69 -5.14 1.59
CA THR A 359 -6.60 -4.18 1.34
C THR A 359 -7.08 -3.03 0.46
N PHE A 360 -7.74 -3.35 -0.64
CA PHE A 360 -8.12 -2.35 -1.65
C PHE A 360 -9.42 -1.63 -1.34
N ALA A 361 -10.19 -2.03 -0.32
CA ALA A 361 -11.35 -1.27 0.14
C ALA A 361 -10.95 0.15 0.58
N THR A 362 -9.85 0.27 1.35
CA THR A 362 -9.29 1.57 1.77
C THR A 362 -8.79 2.36 0.56
N VAL A 363 -8.18 1.68 -0.42
CA VAL A 363 -7.71 2.30 -1.66
C VAL A 363 -8.86 2.90 -2.46
N ARG A 364 -9.94 2.13 -2.66
CA ARG A 364 -11.15 2.57 -3.37
C ARG A 364 -11.84 3.74 -2.66
N LEU A 365 -11.92 3.71 -1.33
CA LEU A 365 -12.49 4.81 -0.55
C LEU A 365 -11.75 6.12 -0.81
N ARG A 366 -10.41 6.09 -0.78
CA ARG A 366 -9.58 7.25 -1.06
C ARG A 366 -9.74 7.73 -2.49
N HIS A 367 -9.65 6.80 -3.45
CA HIS A 367 -9.77 7.11 -4.86
C HIS A 367 -11.11 7.80 -5.17
N ARG A 368 -12.19 7.40 -4.49
CA ARG A 368 -13.49 8.07 -4.57
C ARG A 368 -13.44 9.51 -4.03
N ARG A 369 -12.78 9.75 -2.89
CA ARG A 369 -12.65 11.08 -2.27
C ARG A 369 -11.85 12.05 -3.14
N THR A 370 -10.75 11.60 -3.74
CA THR A 370 -9.89 12.47 -4.57
C THR A 370 -10.38 12.60 -6.02
N LYS A 371 -11.49 11.94 -6.39
CA LYS A 371 -12.01 11.80 -7.76
C LYS A 371 -10.97 11.22 -8.74
N GLY A 372 -10.15 10.31 -8.24
CA GLY A 372 -9.07 9.65 -8.99
C GLY A 372 -7.75 10.39 -9.00
N SER A 373 -6.72 9.67 -9.43
CA SER A 373 -5.37 10.22 -9.69
C SER A 373 -5.36 10.91 -11.04
N GLY A 374 -4.48 11.90 -11.21
CA GLY A 374 -4.33 12.60 -12.48
C GLY A 374 -4.03 11.62 -13.62
N SER A 375 -2.91 10.90 -13.52
CA SER A 375 -2.45 9.95 -14.54
C SER A 375 -2.59 8.48 -14.11
N ARG A 376 -2.41 7.56 -15.07
CA ARG A 376 -2.26 6.11 -14.80
C ARG A 376 -1.09 5.80 -13.87
N LYS A 377 0.08 6.37 -14.15
CA LYS A 377 1.28 6.20 -13.32
C LYS A 377 1.04 6.65 -11.89
N ASP A 378 0.37 7.78 -11.69
CA ASP A 378 -0.03 8.25 -10.37
C ASP A 378 -0.94 7.24 -9.67
N SER A 379 -1.87 6.62 -10.39
CA SER A 379 -2.81 5.62 -9.85
C SER A 379 -2.10 4.37 -9.35
N LEU A 380 -1.21 3.80 -10.16
CA LEU A 380 -0.38 2.65 -9.81
C LEU A 380 0.49 2.93 -8.59
N THR A 381 1.21 4.04 -8.64
CA THR A 381 2.07 4.52 -7.55
C THR A 381 1.27 4.68 -6.26
N MET A 382 0.04 5.20 -6.37
CA MET A 382 -0.84 5.37 -5.22
C MET A 382 -1.27 4.06 -4.60
N MET A 383 -1.70 3.12 -5.45
CA MET A 383 -2.12 1.80 -5.04
C MET A 383 -1.00 1.07 -4.33
N PHE A 384 0.20 1.08 -4.93
CA PHE A 384 1.41 0.52 -4.34
C PHE A 384 1.66 1.06 -2.93
N LYS A 385 1.68 2.39 -2.76
CA LYS A 385 1.93 2.99 -1.44
C LYS A 385 0.85 2.74 -0.41
N LEU A 386 -0.42 2.73 -0.83
CA LEU A 386 -1.52 2.38 0.07
C LEU A 386 -1.47 0.91 0.48
N ALA A 387 -1.15 0.01 -0.45
CA ALA A 387 -0.99 -1.41 -0.16
C ALA A 387 0.21 -1.67 0.77
N GLN A 388 1.34 -0.99 0.56
CA GLN A 388 2.50 -1.04 1.47
C GLN A 388 2.17 -0.49 2.87
N SER A 389 1.31 0.53 2.97
CA SER A 389 0.83 1.03 4.25
C SER A 389 -0.10 0.01 4.93
N ALA A 390 -1.01 -0.60 4.16
CA ALA A 390 -1.95 -1.60 4.65
C ALA A 390 -1.25 -2.90 5.09
N SER A 391 -0.15 -3.28 4.43
CA SER A 391 0.57 -4.54 4.68
C SER A 391 1.11 -4.66 6.11
N ARG A 392 1.40 -3.53 6.76
CA ARG A 392 1.80 -3.46 8.17
C ARG A 392 0.76 -4.04 9.14
N ARG A 393 -0.50 -4.14 8.72
CA ARG A 393 -1.62 -4.66 9.51
C ARG A 393 -2.12 -6.02 9.01
N TRP A 394 -1.51 -6.57 7.97
CA TRP A 394 -1.90 -7.87 7.47
C TRP A 394 -1.53 -8.95 8.48
N ARG A 395 -2.54 -9.67 8.93
CA ARG A 395 -2.35 -10.88 9.73
C ARG A 395 -1.74 -11.97 8.85
N ARG A 396 -0.95 -12.86 9.47
CA ARG A 396 -0.52 -14.11 8.82
C ARG A 396 -1.72 -14.98 8.46
N LEU A 397 -1.49 -16.02 7.67
CA LEU A 397 -2.49 -17.07 7.49
C LEU A 397 -2.77 -17.78 8.82
N ASN A 398 -4.04 -18.07 9.07
CA ASN A 398 -4.41 -19.05 10.08
C ASN A 398 -3.72 -20.39 9.75
N GLY A 399 -3.29 -21.15 10.75
CA GLY A 399 -2.59 -22.42 10.52
C GLY A 399 -1.21 -22.32 9.85
N HIS A 400 -0.58 -21.14 9.73
CA HIS A 400 0.66 -20.95 8.96
C HIS A 400 1.82 -21.91 9.28
N HIS A 401 1.84 -22.55 10.44
CA HIS A 401 2.82 -23.60 10.78
C HIS A 401 2.70 -24.85 9.88
N GLN A 402 1.53 -25.10 9.27
CA GLN A 402 1.28 -26.22 8.35
C GLN A 402 1.75 -25.93 6.92
N LEU A 403 2.17 -24.70 6.62
CA LEU A 403 2.63 -24.32 5.28
C LEU A 403 3.91 -25.06 4.83
N GLY A 404 4.78 -25.43 5.77
CA GLY A 404 5.93 -26.29 5.50
C GLY A 404 5.49 -27.66 4.95
N LEU A 405 4.45 -28.26 5.52
CA LEU A 405 3.88 -29.54 5.06
C LEU A 405 3.30 -29.42 3.64
N VAL A 406 2.66 -28.29 3.34
CA VAL A 406 2.13 -28.00 2.00
C VAL A 406 3.28 -27.83 0.99
N LEU A 407 4.40 -27.22 1.39
CA LEU A 407 5.59 -27.08 0.55
C LEU A 407 6.23 -28.43 0.22
N GLU A 408 6.38 -29.29 1.24
CA GLU A 408 6.87 -30.67 1.13
C GLU A 408 5.98 -31.56 0.24
N GLY A 409 4.77 -31.10 -0.12
CA GLY A 409 3.84 -31.86 -0.95
C GLY A 409 3.06 -32.92 -0.17
N ARG A 410 2.91 -32.77 1.16
CA ARG A 410 2.02 -33.62 1.95
C ARG A 410 0.60 -33.50 1.43
N ILE A 411 -0.11 -34.62 1.41
CA ILE A 411 -1.49 -34.70 0.92
C ILE A 411 -2.43 -34.38 2.07
N PHE A 412 -3.40 -33.52 1.81
CA PHE A 412 -4.51 -33.25 2.72
C PHE A 412 -5.80 -33.74 2.07
N ALA A 413 -6.63 -34.43 2.84
CA ALA A 413 -7.99 -34.79 2.46
C ALA A 413 -8.92 -34.19 3.51
N ASP A 414 -9.91 -33.42 3.05
CA ASP A 414 -10.80 -32.63 3.91
C ASP A 414 -10.04 -31.78 4.95
N GLY A 415 -8.89 -31.25 4.52
CA GLY A 415 -8.05 -30.39 5.34
C GLY A 415 -7.30 -31.08 6.48
N VAL A 416 -7.34 -32.41 6.53
CA VAL A 416 -6.55 -33.24 7.46
C VAL A 416 -5.38 -33.87 6.69
N MET A 417 -4.18 -33.75 7.26
CA MET A 417 -2.98 -34.36 6.68
C MET A 417 -3.14 -35.88 6.64
N GLN A 418 -2.87 -36.47 5.49
CA GLN A 418 -2.85 -37.92 5.33
C GLN A 418 -1.44 -38.44 5.63
N ASN A 419 -1.36 -39.53 6.38
CA ASN A 419 -0.08 -40.22 6.55
C ASN A 419 0.37 -40.77 5.20
N ALA A 420 1.67 -40.70 4.92
CA ALA A 420 2.23 -41.36 3.74
C ALA A 420 1.88 -42.85 3.82
N ALA A 421 1.22 -43.35 2.77
CA ALA A 421 0.89 -44.77 2.63
C ALA A 421 2.15 -45.63 2.46
#